data_AF-B4KLV4-F1
#
_entry.id   AF-B4KLV4-F1
#
_cell.length_a   1.000
_cell.length_b   1.000
_cell.length_c   1.000
_cell.angle_alpha   90.00
_cell.angle_beta   90.00
_cell.angle_gamma   90.00
#
_symmetry.space_group_name_H-M   'P 1'
#
loop_
_entity.id
_entity.type
_entity.pdbx_description
1 polymer ?
#
loop_
_entity_poly.entity_id
_entity_poly.type
_entity_poly.pdbx_seq_one_letter_code
_entity_poly.pdbx_strand_id
1 'polypeptide(L)'
;MFFRKISEKSILVLIFLFMMLIPAQVDADEKNINRLLNNQAVVSRQIMCILEKSPCDQLGKQLKAALPEVITRKCRNCSPQQAQSAQKLTSFLQARYPDVWAMLIKKYQTA
;
A
#
# COMPACT_ATOMS: atom_id res chain seq x y z
N MET A 1 -9.48 30.74 39.28
CA MET A 1 -8.32 31.14 38.45
C MET A 1 -8.11 30.03 37.42
N PHE A 2 -8.15 30.36 36.12
CA PHE A 2 -7.76 29.52 34.97
C PHE A 2 -8.56 28.22 34.65
N PHE A 3 -9.86 28.33 34.37
CA PHE A 3 -10.47 27.49 33.32
C PHE A 3 -10.54 28.33 32.05
N ARG A 4 -9.43 28.38 31.33
CA ARG A 4 -9.33 29.11 30.05
C ARG A 4 -10.14 28.31 29.03
N LYS A 5 -11.25 28.90 28.59
CA LYS A 5 -12.14 28.44 27.52
C LYS A 5 -11.28 28.10 26.29
N ILE A 6 -11.02 26.80 26.09
CA ILE A 6 -10.30 26.29 24.94
C ILE A 6 -11.20 26.52 23.73
N SER A 7 -10.79 27.40 22.82
CA SER A 7 -11.51 27.71 21.58
C SER A 7 -11.47 26.48 20.65
N GLU A 8 -12.57 26.19 19.96
CA GLU A 8 -12.68 25.07 19.00
C GLU A 8 -11.56 25.09 17.94
N LYS A 9 -11.10 26.29 17.58
CA LYS A 9 -9.97 26.50 16.66
C LYS A 9 -8.65 25.98 17.24
N SER A 10 -8.45 26.12 18.55
CA SER A 10 -7.26 25.61 19.24
C SER A 10 -7.26 24.08 19.32
N ILE A 11 -8.44 23.45 19.45
CA ILE A 11 -8.58 21.98 19.40
C ILE A 11 -8.22 21.47 18.01
N LEU A 12 -8.74 22.12 16.96
CA LEU A 12 -8.44 21.76 15.57
C LEU A 12 -6.95 21.86 15.24
N VAL A 13 -6.28 22.93 15.71
CA VAL A 13 -4.83 23.11 15.52
C VAL A 13 -4.03 22.02 16.22
N LEU A 14 -4.40 21.65 17.45
CA LEU A 14 -3.73 20.58 18.20
C LEU A 14 -3.93 19.21 17.55
N ILE A 15 -5.12 18.90 17.03
CA ILE A 15 -5.38 17.66 16.29
C ILE A 15 -4.54 17.61 15.01
N PHE A 16 -4.48 18.72 14.26
CA PHE A 16 -3.73 18.79 13.02
C PHE A 16 -2.21 18.63 13.25
N LEU A 17 -1.68 19.25 14.30
CA LEU A 17 -0.28 19.07 14.73
C LEU A 17 0.00 17.62 15.16
N PHE A 18 -0.93 16.99 15.89
CA PHE A 18 -0.78 15.60 16.32
C PHE A 18 -0.82 14.61 15.14
N MET A 19 -1.63 14.90 14.11
CA MET A 19 -1.73 14.09 12.89
C MET A 19 -0.44 14.10 12.05
N MET A 20 0.30 15.22 12.04
CA MET A 20 1.60 15.34 11.35
C MET A 20 2.76 14.63 12.06
N LEU A 21 2.63 14.34 13.35
CA LEU A 21 3.66 13.68 14.15
C LEU A 21 3.61 12.15 14.05
N ILE A 22 2.67 11.57 13.31
CA ILE A 22 2.64 10.13 13.08
C ILE A 22 3.58 9.83 11.91
N PRO A 23 4.80 9.29 12.13
CA PRO A 23 5.55 8.72 11.04
C PRO A 23 4.70 7.58 10.47
N ALA A 24 4.40 7.66 9.17
CA ALA A 24 3.80 6.56 8.43
C ALA A 24 4.84 5.44 8.28
N GLN A 25 5.13 4.73 9.37
CA GLN A 25 5.95 3.51 9.36
C GLN A 25 5.10 2.38 8.79
N VAL A 26 5.18 2.21 7.47
CA VAL A 26 4.72 1.01 6.78
C VAL A 26 5.86 0.00 6.90
N ASP A 27 5.83 -0.80 7.96
CA ASP A 27 6.77 -1.90 8.16
C ASP A 27 6.58 -2.96 7.06
N ALA A 28 7.33 -2.80 5.98
CA ALA A 28 7.46 -3.80 4.92
C ALA A 28 8.59 -4.78 5.29
N ASP A 29 8.37 -5.58 6.34
CA ASP A 29 9.27 -6.67 6.69
C ASP A 29 9.34 -7.69 5.53
N GLU A 30 10.55 -7.98 5.03
CA GLU A 30 10.80 -8.97 3.97
C GLU A 30 10.20 -10.37 4.32
N LYS A 31 10.17 -10.69 5.61
CA LYS A 31 9.55 -11.90 6.16
C LYS A 31 8.05 -11.98 5.86
N ASN A 32 7.39 -10.83 5.75
CA ASN A 32 5.96 -10.72 5.48
C ASN A 32 5.63 -11.03 4.02
N ILE A 33 6.49 -10.61 3.07
CA ILE A 33 6.29 -10.88 1.64
C ILE A 33 6.44 -12.36 1.32
N ASN A 34 7.45 -13.03 1.89
CA ASN A 34 7.60 -14.47 1.72
C ASN A 34 6.38 -15.24 2.25
N ARG A 35 5.86 -14.84 3.42
CA ARG A 35 4.64 -15.43 3.99
C ARG A 35 3.41 -15.20 3.12
N LEU A 36 3.27 -13.99 2.57
CA LEU A 36 2.20 -13.66 1.63
C LEU A 36 2.26 -14.57 0.40
N LEU A 37 3.42 -14.69 -0.23
CA LEU A 37 3.61 -15.44 -1.47
C LEU A 37 3.43 -16.95 -1.30
N ASN A 38 3.73 -17.49 -0.12
CA ASN A 38 3.56 -18.92 0.18
C ASN A 38 2.11 -19.32 0.51
N ASN A 39 1.20 -18.35 0.71
CA ASN A 39 -0.19 -18.63 1.02
C ASN A 39 -1.11 -18.25 -0.16
N GLN A 40 -1.49 -19.24 -0.95
CA GLN A 40 -2.34 -19.06 -2.13
C GLN A 40 -3.70 -18.41 -1.81
N ALA A 41 -4.28 -18.69 -0.65
CA ALA A 41 -5.55 -18.08 -0.24
C ALA A 41 -5.40 -16.57 0.03
N VAL A 42 -4.28 -16.16 0.62
CA VAL A 42 -3.98 -14.74 0.83
C VAL A 42 -3.67 -14.07 -0.51
N VAL A 43 -2.83 -14.67 -1.35
CA VAL A 43 -2.53 -14.15 -2.72
C VAL A 43 -3.82 -13.92 -3.50
N SER A 44 -4.71 -14.91 -3.55
CA SER A 44 -5.98 -14.82 -4.28
C SER A 44 -6.85 -13.68 -3.75
N ARG A 45 -6.97 -13.54 -2.43
CA ARG A 45 -7.71 -12.45 -1.79
C ARG A 45 -7.15 -11.08 -2.16
N GLN A 46 -5.83 -10.92 -2.12
CA GLN A 46 -5.19 -9.64 -2.46
C GLN A 46 -5.35 -9.31 -3.94
N ILE A 47 -5.22 -10.30 -4.84
CA ILE A 47 -5.49 -10.11 -6.27
C ILE A 47 -6.92 -9.64 -6.51
N MET A 48 -7.91 -10.29 -5.89
CA MET A 48 -9.32 -9.90 -6.06
C MET A 48 -9.58 -8.48 -5.54
N CYS A 49 -8.97 -8.09 -4.43
CA CYS A 49 -9.03 -6.73 -3.91
C CYS A 49 -8.44 -5.70 -4.90
N ILE A 50 -7.24 -5.96 -5.41
CA ILE A 50 -6.55 -5.03 -6.32
C ILE A 50 -7.31 -4.88 -7.64
N LEU A 51 -7.92 -5.96 -8.12
CA LEU A 51 -8.80 -5.96 -9.28
C LEU A 51 -10.21 -5.38 -9.00
N GLU A 52 -10.47 -4.90 -7.78
CA GLU A 52 -11.76 -4.35 -7.33
C GLU A 52 -12.92 -5.35 -7.42
N LYS A 53 -12.62 -6.64 -7.34
CA LYS A 53 -13.61 -7.73 -7.32
C LYS A 53 -14.04 -8.12 -5.91
N SER A 54 -13.32 -7.64 -4.89
CA SER A 54 -13.66 -7.82 -3.48
C SER A 54 -13.20 -6.62 -2.64
N PRO A 55 -13.74 -6.41 -1.44
CA PRO A 55 -13.21 -5.43 -0.50
C PRO A 55 -11.74 -5.71 -0.15
N CYS A 56 -10.98 -4.64 0.06
CA CYS A 56 -9.59 -4.71 0.49
C CYS A 56 -9.46 -4.67 2.01
N ASP A 57 -8.65 -5.58 2.57
CA ASP A 57 -8.15 -5.45 3.94
C ASP A 57 -7.01 -4.42 4.00
N GLN A 58 -6.41 -4.24 5.19
CA GLN A 58 -5.36 -3.25 5.39
C GLN A 58 -4.16 -3.47 4.46
N LEU A 59 -3.76 -4.74 4.28
CA LEU A 59 -2.66 -5.11 3.39
C LEU A 59 -3.01 -4.83 1.93
N GLY A 60 -4.19 -5.22 1.49
CA GLY A 60 -4.66 -4.98 0.13
C GLY A 60 -4.73 -3.51 -0.24
N LYS A 61 -5.14 -2.64 0.72
CA LYS A 61 -5.14 -1.19 0.53
C LYS A 61 -3.72 -0.64 0.33
N GLN A 62 -2.75 -1.12 1.12
CA GLN A 62 -1.35 -0.72 0.98
C GLN A 62 -0.77 -1.16 -0.37
N LEU A 63 -1.00 -2.43 -0.75
CA LEU A 63 -0.57 -2.96 -2.04
C LEU A 63 -1.18 -2.16 -3.20
N LYS A 64 -2.49 -1.90 -3.14
CA LYS A 64 -3.20 -1.12 -4.17
C LYS A 64 -2.67 0.31 -4.29
N ALA A 65 -2.37 0.97 -3.17
CA ALA A 65 -1.83 2.32 -3.16
C ALA A 65 -0.40 2.40 -3.71
N ALA A 66 0.38 1.32 -3.61
CA ALA A 66 1.75 1.26 -4.15
C ALA A 66 1.80 1.05 -5.68
N LEU A 67 0.74 0.52 -6.30
CA LEU A 67 0.76 0.14 -7.72
C LEU A 67 1.12 1.30 -8.68
N PRO A 68 0.60 2.53 -8.54
CA PRO A 68 1.00 3.63 -9.42
C PRO A 68 2.48 3.99 -9.30
N GLU A 69 3.05 3.92 -8.10
CA GLU A 69 4.48 4.16 -7.88
C GLU A 69 5.33 3.07 -8.54
N VAL A 70 4.94 1.81 -8.39
CA VAL A 70 5.70 0.66 -8.91
C VAL A 70 5.58 0.54 -10.44
N ILE A 71 4.36 0.61 -10.97
CA ILE A 71 4.07 0.33 -12.38
C ILE A 71 4.36 1.55 -13.26
N THR A 72 3.84 2.73 -12.88
CA THR A 72 3.90 3.93 -13.72
C THR A 72 5.20 4.69 -13.50
N ARG A 73 5.60 4.87 -12.23
CA ARG A 73 6.82 5.61 -11.88
C ARG A 73 8.07 4.75 -11.75
N LYS A 74 7.97 3.43 -11.96
CA LYS A 74 9.09 2.48 -11.88
C LYS A 74 9.86 2.60 -10.55
N CYS A 75 9.13 2.71 -9.44
CA CYS A 75 9.71 2.80 -8.08
C CYS A 75 10.63 4.02 -7.86
N ARG A 76 10.39 5.16 -8.54
CA ARG A 76 11.20 6.38 -8.40
C ARG A 76 11.37 6.87 -6.95
N ASN A 77 10.38 6.69 -6.10
CA ASN A 77 10.38 7.12 -4.69
C ASN A 77 10.37 5.95 -3.70
N CYS A 78 10.62 4.72 -4.14
CA CYS A 78 10.67 3.58 -3.23
C CYS A 78 11.95 3.60 -2.40
N SER A 79 11.85 3.19 -1.14
CA SER A 79 13.03 2.77 -0.37
C SER A 79 13.66 1.52 -1.01
N PRO A 80 14.94 1.20 -0.74
CA PRO A 80 15.57 -0.01 -1.26
C PRO A 80 14.78 -1.29 -0.94
N GLN A 81 14.23 -1.37 0.27
CA GLN A 81 13.41 -2.51 0.72
C GLN A 81 12.08 -2.58 -0.05
N GLN A 82 11.42 -1.44 -0.27
CA GLN A 82 10.18 -1.37 -1.06
C GLN A 82 10.41 -1.76 -2.52
N ALA A 83 11.53 -1.33 -3.11
CA ALA A 83 11.89 -1.68 -4.48
C ALA A 83 12.13 -3.19 -4.63
N GLN A 84 12.89 -3.80 -3.71
CA GLN A 84 13.13 -5.24 -3.70
C GLN A 84 11.83 -6.04 -3.53
N SER A 85 10.98 -5.58 -2.61
CA SER A 85 9.65 -6.12 -2.34
C SER A 85 8.75 -6.08 -3.58
N ALA A 86 8.70 -4.92 -4.25
CA ALA A 86 7.95 -4.71 -5.48
C ALA A 86 8.46 -5.61 -6.60
N GLN A 87 9.78 -5.69 -6.81
CA GLN A 87 10.39 -6.55 -7.82
C GLN A 87 10.00 -8.01 -7.62
N LYS A 88 10.00 -8.49 -6.37
CA LYS A 88 9.63 -9.86 -6.03
C LYS A 88 8.16 -10.15 -6.31
N LEU A 89 7.27 -9.25 -5.91
CA LEU A 89 5.83 -9.37 -6.18
C LEU A 89 5.53 -9.31 -7.68
N THR A 90 6.16 -8.39 -8.42
CA THR A 90 6.03 -8.29 -9.87
C THR A 90 6.50 -9.56 -10.56
N SER A 91 7.69 -10.07 -10.21
CA SER A 91 8.22 -11.32 -10.80
C SER A 91 7.30 -12.51 -10.51
N PHE A 92 6.76 -12.59 -9.30
CA PHE A 92 5.81 -13.63 -8.91
C PHE A 92 4.50 -13.54 -9.73
N LEU A 93 3.92 -12.35 -9.87
CA LEU A 93 2.70 -12.15 -10.66
C LEU A 93 2.92 -12.47 -12.14
N GLN A 94 4.04 -12.05 -12.73
CA GLN A 94 4.39 -12.36 -14.11
C GLN A 94 4.53 -13.87 -14.34
N ALA A 95 5.17 -14.59 -13.41
CA ALA A 95 5.41 -16.02 -13.54
C ALA A 95 4.18 -16.89 -13.25
N ARG A 96 3.33 -16.50 -12.29
CA ARG A 96 2.23 -17.34 -11.78
C ARG A 96 0.84 -16.85 -12.19
N TYR A 97 0.68 -15.56 -12.48
CA TYR A 97 -0.59 -14.92 -12.79
C TYR A 97 -0.45 -13.90 -13.95
N PRO A 98 0.03 -14.33 -15.12
CA PRO A 98 0.33 -13.41 -16.24
C PRO A 98 -0.89 -12.59 -16.68
N ASP A 99 -2.09 -13.18 -16.68
CA ASP A 99 -3.34 -12.48 -17.04
C ASP A 99 -3.67 -11.38 -16.02
N VAL A 100 -3.45 -11.65 -14.73
CA VAL A 100 -3.62 -10.65 -13.66
C VAL A 100 -2.62 -9.52 -13.87
N TRP A 101 -1.35 -9.84 -14.13
CA TRP A 101 -0.33 -8.84 -14.40
C TRP A 101 -0.73 -7.96 -15.59
N ALA A 102 -1.18 -8.55 -16.70
CA ALA A 102 -1.66 -7.80 -17.87
C ALA A 102 -2.84 -6.86 -17.54
N MET A 103 -3.80 -7.31 -16.72
CA MET A 103 -4.90 -6.47 -16.25
C MET A 103 -4.41 -5.28 -15.40
N LEU A 104 -3.43 -5.49 -14.53
CA LEU A 104 -2.85 -4.42 -13.70
C LEU A 104 -2.10 -3.40 -14.54
N ILE A 105 -1.28 -3.86 -15.49
CA ILE A 105 -0.59 -2.99 -16.46
C ILE A 105 -1.61 -2.15 -17.22
N LYS A 106 -2.65 -2.78 -17.79
CA LYS A 106 -3.72 -2.07 -18.49
C LYS A 106 -4.45 -1.05 -17.62
N LYS A 107 -4.62 -1.34 -16.32
CA LYS A 107 -5.32 -0.44 -15.39
C LYS A 107 -4.48 0.76 -14.96
N TYR A 108 -3.19 0.56 -14.69
CA TYR A 108 -2.34 1.55 -14.03
C TYR A 108 -1.34 2.25 -14.95
N GLN A 109 -0.97 1.67 -16.10
CA GLN A 109 -0.08 2.36 -17.05
C GLN A 109 -0.77 3.41 -17.90
N THR A 110 -2.07 3.28 -18.14
CA THR A 110 -2.86 4.23 -18.94
C THR A 110 -3.63 5.24 -18.09
N ALA A 111 -3.41 5.25 -16.78
CA ALA A 111 -4.10 6.10 -15.82
C ALA A 111 -3.24 7.30 -15.39
#